data_AF-A0A6C0HAI3-F1
#
_entry.id   AF-A0A6C0HAI3-F1
#
_cell.length_a   1.000
_cell.length_b   1.000
_cell.length_c   1.000
_cell.angle_alpha   90.00
_cell.angle_beta   90.00
_cell.angle_gamma   90.00
#
_symmetry.space_group_name_H-M   'P 1'
#
loop_
_entity.id
_entity.type
_entity.pdbx_description
1 polymer ?
#
loop_
_entity_poly.entity_id
_entity_poly.type
_entity_poly.pdbx_seq_one_letter_code
_entity_poly.pdbx_strand_id
1 'polypeptide(L)'
;MEIQNLSQYNDYMFTHYNNTFIKRWNVELLDFHKKKEYKDIQMNLSNDKVRIKIDNYTFILSNKYPFYPPKVMIQNKPYLNYLKYPTSERIQDILHVHKISCMCCTSISNRNMWSPANQIKDILNEIKRVNQIKNYVKHYLMVDDICRTKNIDTETIGMLLLEFLVYNPAKNK
;
A
#
# COMPACT_ATOMS: atom_id res chain seq x y z
N MET A 1 9.33 14.59 -23.82
CA MET A 1 8.78 13.97 -22.60
C MET A 1 8.33 15.12 -21.73
N GLU A 2 7.05 15.48 -21.78
CA GLU A 2 6.53 16.68 -21.11
C GLU A 2 6.00 16.34 -19.73
N ILE A 3 6.60 16.93 -18.70
CA ILE A 3 6.07 16.96 -17.34
C ILE A 3 5.13 18.18 -17.31
N GLN A 4 3.82 17.95 -17.37
CA GLN A 4 2.83 19.03 -17.31
C GLN A 4 2.35 19.24 -15.87
N ASN A 5 2.17 20.51 -15.47
CA ASN A 5 1.59 20.89 -14.19
C ASN A 5 0.11 20.45 -14.10
N LEU A 6 -0.27 19.84 -12.97
CA LEU A 6 -1.60 19.25 -12.71
C LEU A 6 -2.79 20.22 -12.92
N SER A 7 -2.59 21.54 -12.76
CA SER A 7 -3.64 22.55 -12.96
C SER A 7 -4.01 22.76 -14.43
N GLN A 8 -3.01 22.90 -15.32
CA GLN A 8 -3.23 22.97 -16.78
C GLN A 8 -3.70 21.62 -17.35
N TYR A 9 -3.35 20.52 -16.66
CA TYR A 9 -3.68 19.17 -17.07
C TYR A 9 -5.17 18.83 -16.91
N ASN A 10 -5.83 19.38 -15.87
CA ASN A 10 -7.24 19.11 -15.61
C ASN A 10 -8.15 19.64 -16.73
N ASP A 11 -7.97 20.88 -17.18
CA ASP A 11 -8.83 21.48 -18.22
C ASP A 11 -8.71 20.78 -19.58
N TYR A 12 -7.52 20.30 -19.94
CA TYR A 12 -7.31 19.57 -21.20
C TYR A 12 -8.00 18.20 -21.21
N MET A 13 -8.01 17.49 -20.07
CA MET A 13 -8.63 16.17 -19.97
C MET A 13 -10.17 16.20 -19.98
N PHE A 14 -10.79 17.29 -19.50
CA PHE A 14 -12.24 17.42 -19.44
C PHE A 14 -12.90 17.54 -20.82
N THR A 15 -12.19 18.06 -21.83
CA THR A 15 -12.80 18.41 -23.12
C THR A 15 -12.65 17.34 -24.21
N HIS A 16 -11.62 16.48 -24.14
CA HIS A 16 -11.24 15.62 -25.27
C HIS A 16 -11.45 14.11 -25.07
N TYR A 17 -11.71 13.64 -23.85
CA TYR A 17 -11.85 12.20 -23.59
C TYR A 17 -13.20 11.84 -22.98
N ASN A 18 -14.12 11.31 -23.79
CA ASN A 18 -15.35 10.67 -23.31
C ASN A 18 -15.10 9.25 -22.77
N ASN A 19 -13.99 9.08 -22.04
CA ASN A 19 -13.53 7.80 -21.53
C ASN A 19 -13.93 7.65 -20.06
N THR A 20 -14.78 6.67 -19.76
CA THR A 20 -15.24 6.34 -18.39
C THR A 20 -14.08 6.11 -17.43
N PHE A 21 -12.97 5.59 -17.95
CA PHE A 21 -11.71 5.42 -17.24
C PHE A 21 -11.13 6.76 -16.73
N ILE A 22 -11.03 7.77 -17.60
CA ILE A 22 -10.52 9.11 -17.25
C ILE A 22 -11.45 9.80 -16.25
N LYS A 23 -12.78 9.67 -16.46
CA LYS A 23 -13.76 10.23 -15.53
C LYS A 23 -13.60 9.66 -14.12
N ARG A 24 -13.47 8.33 -13.96
CA ARG A 24 -13.26 7.69 -12.66
C ARG A 24 -11.96 8.16 -12.01
N TRP A 25 -10.88 8.22 -12.77
CA TRP A 25 -9.59 8.66 -12.27
C TRP A 25 -9.59 10.13 -11.80
N ASN A 26 -10.23 11.03 -12.54
CA ASN A 26 -10.34 12.44 -12.16
C ASN A 26 -11.03 12.61 -10.80
N VAL A 27 -12.05 11.80 -10.49
CA VAL A 27 -12.70 11.80 -9.18
C VAL A 27 -11.73 11.40 -8.07
N GLU A 28 -10.91 10.36 -8.29
CA GLU A 28 -9.93 9.90 -7.31
C GLU A 28 -8.81 10.93 -7.08
N LEU A 29 -8.31 11.56 -8.15
CA LEU A 29 -7.33 12.65 -8.06
C LEU A 29 -7.83 13.84 -7.24
N LEU A 30 -9.08 14.25 -7.45
CA LEU A 30 -9.67 15.36 -6.70
C LEU A 30 -9.75 15.04 -5.19
N ASP A 31 -10.02 13.78 -4.82
CA ASP A 31 -10.00 13.34 -3.41
C ASP A 31 -8.60 13.45 -2.81
N PHE A 32 -7.56 13.01 -3.54
CA PHE A 32 -6.16 13.12 -3.09
C PHE A 32 -5.71 14.57 -2.88
N HIS A 33 -6.03 15.46 -3.84
CA HIS A 33 -5.66 16.88 -3.73
C HIS A 33 -6.32 17.57 -2.53
N LYS A 34 -7.61 17.30 -2.29
CA LYS A 34 -8.35 17.92 -1.18
C LYS A 34 -7.77 17.55 0.19
N LYS A 35 -7.29 16.32 0.34
CA LYS A 35 -6.79 15.80 1.63
C LYS A 35 -5.36 16.20 1.96
N LYS A 36 -4.56 16.68 0.99
CA LYS A 36 -3.14 17.04 1.15
C LYS A 36 -2.29 15.94 1.81
N GLU A 37 -2.70 14.68 1.67
CA GLU A 37 -2.11 13.54 2.39
C GLU A 37 -0.79 13.06 1.75
N TYR A 38 -0.60 13.33 0.46
CA TYR A 38 0.56 12.86 -0.32
C TYR A 38 1.34 14.05 -0.87
N LYS A 39 2.68 13.94 -0.87
CA LYS A 39 3.58 15.06 -1.20
C LYS A 39 3.85 15.14 -2.70
N ASP A 40 4.12 13.99 -3.31
CA ASP A 40 4.52 13.93 -4.71
C ASP A 40 3.58 13.03 -5.51
N ILE A 41 2.70 13.64 -6.31
CA ILE A 41 1.85 12.94 -7.28
C ILE A 41 2.32 13.30 -8.68
N GLN A 42 2.78 12.31 -9.44
CA GLN A 42 3.18 12.46 -10.85
C GLN A 42 2.34 11.55 -11.72
N MET A 43 2.04 12.01 -12.93
CA MET A 43 1.22 11.24 -13.85
C MET A 43 1.82 11.26 -15.25
N ASN A 44 1.80 10.10 -15.90
CA ASN A 44 2.24 9.93 -17.28
C ASN A 44 1.19 9.13 -18.04
N LEU A 45 0.76 9.65 -19.18
CA LEU A 45 -0.17 8.97 -20.06
C LEU A 45 0.58 8.36 -21.22
N SER A 46 0.19 7.15 -21.53
CA SER A 46 0.53 6.44 -22.76
C SER A 46 -0.77 5.93 -23.36
N ASN A 47 -0.81 5.73 -24.68
CA ASN A 47 -2.03 5.48 -25.45
C ASN A 47 -3.04 4.52 -24.75
N ASP A 48 -2.56 3.45 -24.10
CA ASP A 48 -3.43 2.45 -23.46
C ASP A 48 -3.34 2.37 -21.93
N LYS A 49 -2.50 3.20 -21.31
CA LYS A 49 -2.20 3.11 -19.88
C LYS A 49 -1.93 4.46 -19.24
N VAL A 50 -2.39 4.61 -18.01
CA VAL A 50 -2.01 5.73 -17.15
C VAL A 50 -1.10 5.21 -16.06
N ARG A 51 0.06 5.84 -15.94
CA ARG A 51 1.02 5.61 -14.86
C ARG A 51 0.92 6.75 -13.88
N ILE A 52 0.63 6.40 -12.64
CA ILE A 52 0.53 7.34 -11.52
C ILE A 52 1.62 6.96 -10.54
N LYS A 53 2.40 7.94 -10.12
CA LYS A 53 3.39 7.79 -9.06
C LYS A 53 2.94 8.64 -7.88
N ILE A 54 2.83 8.02 -6.71
CA ILE A 54 2.49 8.67 -5.45
C ILE A 54 3.62 8.32 -4.49
N ASP A 55 4.45 9.29 -4.13
CA ASP A 55 5.66 9.09 -3.33
C ASP A 55 6.55 7.96 -3.92
N ASN A 56 6.70 6.84 -3.19
CA ASN A 56 7.46 5.65 -3.58
C ASN A 56 6.62 4.53 -4.24
N TYR A 57 5.34 4.79 -4.48
CA TYR A 57 4.39 3.85 -5.08
C TYR A 57 4.14 4.20 -6.55
N THR A 58 4.01 3.18 -7.39
CA THR A 58 3.62 3.36 -8.79
C THR A 58 2.43 2.48 -9.12
N PHE A 59 1.39 3.09 -9.65
CA PHE A 59 0.16 2.47 -10.12
C PHE A 59 0.12 2.55 -11.64
N ILE A 60 -0.16 1.44 -12.31
CA ILE A 60 -0.31 1.38 -13.75
C ILE A 60 -1.73 0.89 -14.04
N LEU A 61 -2.55 1.81 -14.53
CA LEU A 61 -3.95 1.57 -14.86
C LEU A 61 -3.99 1.27 -16.35
N SER A 62 -4.61 0.15 -16.72
CA SER A 62 -4.86 -0.21 -18.11
C SER A 62 -6.24 0.27 -18.56
N ASN A 63 -6.51 0.21 -19.85
CA ASN A 63 -7.86 0.41 -20.41
C ASN A 63 -8.95 -0.53 -19.84
N LYS A 64 -8.58 -1.56 -19.05
CA LYS A 64 -9.52 -2.44 -18.34
C LYS A 64 -9.96 -1.92 -16.96
N TYR A 65 -9.33 -0.86 -16.46
CA TYR A 65 -9.74 -0.21 -15.21
C TYR A 65 -11.08 0.51 -15.40
N PRO A 66 -12.03 0.44 -14.45
CA PRO A 66 -11.93 -0.10 -13.08
C PRO A 66 -12.34 -1.56 -12.92
N PHE A 67 -12.62 -2.30 -14.00
CA PHE A 67 -13.05 -3.70 -13.91
C PHE A 67 -11.90 -4.67 -13.60
N TYR A 68 -10.66 -4.20 -13.71
CA TYR A 68 -9.44 -4.92 -13.34
C TYR A 68 -8.59 -4.06 -12.42
N PRO A 69 -7.92 -4.66 -11.42
CA PRO A 69 -7.07 -3.90 -10.50
C PRO A 69 -5.90 -3.25 -11.24
N PRO A 70 -5.41 -2.10 -10.76
CA PRO A 70 -4.19 -1.51 -11.29
C PRO A 70 -2.99 -2.41 -10.96
N LYS A 71 -1.95 -2.37 -11.79
CA LYS A 71 -0.67 -2.97 -11.42
C LYS A 71 0.04 -2.05 -10.44
N VAL A 72 0.36 -2.57 -9.26
CA VAL A 72 0.98 -1.81 -8.17
C VAL A 72 2.44 -2.20 -8.03
N MET A 73 3.31 -1.20 -7.89
CA MET A 73 4.74 -1.36 -7.68
C MET A 73 5.19 -0.54 -6.46
N ILE A 74 6.03 -1.11 -5.61
CA ILE A 74 6.72 -0.45 -4.50
C ILE A 74 8.20 -0.48 -4.81
N GLN A 75 8.86 0.69 -4.91
CA GLN A 75 10.29 0.78 -5.25
C GLN A 75 10.67 -0.08 -6.49
N ASN A 76 9.90 0.05 -7.57
CA ASN A 76 10.08 -0.73 -8.81
C ASN A 76 9.93 -2.26 -8.68
N LYS A 77 9.44 -2.78 -7.56
CA LYS A 77 9.11 -4.20 -7.38
C LYS A 77 7.59 -4.41 -7.36
N PRO A 78 7.05 -5.50 -7.94
CA PRO A 78 5.63 -5.80 -7.86
C PRO A 78 5.14 -5.86 -6.41
N TYR A 79 4.04 -5.19 -6.10
CA TYR A 79 3.46 -5.18 -4.76
C TYR A 79 3.13 -6.59 -4.25
N LEU A 80 2.70 -7.50 -5.13
CA LEU A 80 2.49 -8.90 -4.74
C LEU A 80 3.73 -9.55 -4.12
N ASN A 81 4.95 -9.18 -4.54
CA ASN A 81 6.17 -9.68 -3.89
C ASN A 81 6.33 -9.13 -2.48
N TYR A 82 5.87 -7.91 -2.24
CA TYR A 82 5.84 -7.32 -0.91
C TYR A 82 4.84 -8.02 0.00
N LEU A 83 3.75 -8.57 -0.54
CA LEU A 83 2.73 -9.30 0.22
C LEU A 83 3.10 -10.75 0.53
N LYS A 84 4.12 -11.30 -0.13
CA LYS A 84 4.50 -12.71 0.01
C LYS A 84 4.77 -13.04 1.47
N TYR A 85 4.23 -14.18 1.87
CA TYR A 85 4.49 -14.73 3.19
C TYR A 85 5.99 -15.02 3.36
N PRO A 86 6.56 -14.68 4.52
CA PRO A 86 7.92 -15.08 4.83
C PRO A 86 8.01 -16.61 4.94
N THR A 87 9.12 -17.17 4.47
CA THR A 87 9.39 -18.62 4.51
C THR A 87 9.95 -19.10 5.84
N SER A 88 10.31 -18.19 6.76
CA SER A 88 10.81 -18.54 8.08
C SER A 88 9.68 -19.07 8.96
N GLU A 89 9.86 -20.29 9.49
CA GLU A 89 8.95 -20.95 10.44
C GLU A 89 8.65 -20.04 11.64
N ARG A 90 9.69 -19.48 12.26
CA ARG A 90 9.55 -18.52 13.38
C ARG A 90 8.63 -17.34 13.06
N ILE A 91 8.67 -16.83 11.83
CA ILE A 91 7.77 -15.74 11.43
C ILE A 91 6.35 -16.26 11.21
N GLN A 92 6.21 -17.45 10.63
CA GLN A 92 4.91 -18.10 10.43
C GLN A 92 4.22 -18.38 11.76
N ASP A 93 4.95 -18.80 12.78
CA ASP A 93 4.43 -19.03 14.13
C ASP A 93 3.87 -17.74 14.73
N ILE A 94 4.60 -16.63 14.65
CA ILE A 94 4.13 -15.31 15.11
C ILE A 94 2.83 -14.94 14.38
N LEU A 95 2.81 -15.07 13.06
CA LEU A 95 1.61 -14.75 12.28
C LEU A 95 0.42 -15.65 12.66
N HIS A 96 0.67 -16.94 12.91
CA HIS A 96 -0.35 -17.91 13.30
C HIS A 96 -0.93 -17.62 14.69
N VAL A 97 -0.07 -17.44 15.70
CA VAL A 97 -0.45 -17.11 17.08
C VAL A 97 -1.31 -15.84 17.12
N HIS A 98 -0.97 -14.84 16.31
CA HIS A 98 -1.70 -13.58 16.21
C HIS A 98 -2.84 -13.59 15.18
N LYS A 99 -3.21 -14.76 14.65
CA LYS A 99 -4.34 -14.95 13.71
C LYS A 99 -4.27 -14.06 12.46
N ILE A 100 -3.05 -13.78 12.00
CA ILE A 100 -2.80 -13.02 10.77
C ILE A 100 -2.82 -14.01 9.60
N SER A 101 -3.70 -13.78 8.62
CA SER A 101 -3.88 -14.62 7.42
C SER A 101 -2.99 -14.19 6.25
N CYS A 102 -2.97 -14.96 5.14
CA CYS A 102 -2.19 -14.55 3.96
C CYS A 102 -2.61 -13.16 3.47
N MET A 103 -1.68 -12.21 3.56
CA MET A 103 -1.85 -10.87 3.01
C MET A 103 -1.98 -10.90 1.49
N CYS A 104 -1.42 -11.93 0.84
CA CYS A 104 -1.51 -12.16 -0.60
C CYS A 104 -2.94 -12.49 -1.07
N CYS A 105 -3.61 -13.42 -0.37
CA CYS A 105 -4.92 -13.94 -0.77
C CYS A 105 -6.02 -12.91 -0.53
N THR A 106 -5.85 -12.09 0.50
CA THR A 106 -6.82 -11.08 0.94
C THR A 106 -6.56 -9.69 0.36
N SER A 107 -5.50 -9.52 -0.42
CA SER A 107 -5.17 -8.21 -0.97
C SER A 107 -6.21 -7.76 -1.99
N ILE A 108 -6.66 -6.51 -1.91
CA ILE A 108 -7.56 -5.91 -2.89
C ILE A 108 -6.91 -5.80 -4.27
N SER A 109 -5.57 -5.83 -4.35
CA SER A 109 -4.84 -5.86 -5.63
C SER A 109 -4.88 -7.26 -6.28
N ASN A 110 -5.39 -8.27 -5.58
CA ASN A 110 -5.67 -9.59 -6.14
C ASN A 110 -6.93 -9.52 -7.01
N ARG A 111 -6.89 -10.15 -8.18
CA ARG A 111 -8.01 -10.14 -9.15
C ARG A 111 -9.32 -10.64 -8.56
N ASN A 112 -9.27 -11.62 -7.66
CA ASN A 112 -10.47 -12.21 -7.06
C ASN A 112 -11.08 -11.35 -5.94
N MET A 113 -10.32 -10.39 -5.42
CA MET A 113 -10.74 -9.50 -4.34
C MET A 113 -11.08 -8.10 -4.84
N TRP A 114 -10.65 -7.76 -6.05
CA TRP A 114 -10.87 -6.44 -6.64
C TRP A 114 -12.34 -6.24 -7.02
N SER A 115 -12.89 -5.11 -6.62
CA SER A 115 -14.18 -4.60 -7.09
C SER A 115 -14.00 -3.27 -7.82
N PRO A 116 -14.77 -2.96 -8.87
CA PRO A 116 -14.77 -1.64 -9.51
C PRO A 116 -15.12 -0.48 -8.56
N ALA A 117 -15.71 -0.79 -7.40
CA ALA A 117 -15.94 0.19 -6.35
C ALA A 117 -14.65 0.63 -5.64
N ASN A 118 -13.61 -0.22 -5.62
CA ASN A 118 -12.33 0.09 -5.02
C ASN A 118 -11.62 1.24 -5.75
N GLN A 119 -10.77 1.93 -5.00
CA GLN A 119 -10.02 3.10 -5.42
C GLN A 119 -8.53 2.92 -5.08
N ILE A 120 -7.66 3.73 -5.70
CA ILE A 120 -6.22 3.72 -5.39
C ILE A 120 -5.98 3.99 -3.89
N LYS A 121 -6.80 4.82 -3.25
CA LYS A 121 -6.69 5.10 -1.80
C LYS A 121 -6.87 3.84 -0.95
N ASP A 122 -7.72 2.90 -1.39
CA ASP A 122 -7.94 1.66 -0.67
C ASP A 122 -6.68 0.80 -0.72
N ILE A 123 -5.95 0.85 -1.85
CA ILE A 123 -4.68 0.14 -2.03
C ILE A 123 -3.62 0.76 -1.12
N LEU A 124 -3.57 2.09 -1.04
CA LEU A 124 -2.67 2.81 -0.14
C LEU A 124 -2.96 2.48 1.33
N ASN A 125 -4.23 2.39 1.72
CA ASN A 125 -4.65 1.98 3.06
C ASN A 125 -4.24 0.53 3.37
N GLU A 126 -4.39 -0.37 2.39
CA GLU A 126 -3.91 -1.75 2.53
C GLU A 126 -2.38 -1.79 2.71
N ILE A 127 -1.62 -1.02 1.92
CA ILE A 127 -0.17 -0.94 2.05
C ILE A 127 0.22 -0.47 3.46
N LYS A 128 -0.47 0.54 4.00
CA LYS A 128 -0.25 1.00 5.39
C LYS A 128 -0.50 -0.13 6.40
N ARG A 129 -1.61 -0.86 6.27
CA ARG A 129 -1.92 -2.03 7.12
C ARG A 129 -0.85 -3.12 7.03
N VAL A 130 -0.38 -3.44 5.82
CA VAL A 130 0.69 -4.43 5.61
C VAL A 130 2.00 -3.96 6.25
N ASN A 131 2.34 -2.67 6.14
CA ASN A 131 3.52 -2.10 6.80
C ASN A 131 3.41 -2.21 8.33
N GLN A 132 2.24 -1.96 8.90
CA GLN A 132 2.00 -2.12 10.34
C GLN A 132 2.22 -3.56 10.79
N ILE A 133 1.67 -4.53 10.05
CA ILE A 133 1.87 -5.97 10.34
C ILE A 133 3.35 -6.35 10.27
N LYS A 134 4.06 -5.91 9.24
CA LYS A 134 5.49 -6.22 9.09
C LYS A 134 6.34 -5.58 10.18
N ASN A 135 6.02 -4.35 10.57
CA ASN A 135 6.70 -3.68 11.68
C ASN A 135 6.42 -4.38 13.00
N TYR A 136 5.17 -4.81 13.23
CA TYR A 136 4.81 -5.61 14.39
C TYR A 136 5.66 -6.88 14.50
N VAL A 137 5.70 -7.69 13.43
CA VAL A 137 6.51 -8.92 13.39
C VAL A 137 8.00 -8.61 13.63
N LYS A 138 8.52 -7.56 12.99
CA LYS A 138 9.92 -7.14 13.17
C LYS A 138 10.22 -6.81 14.64
N HIS A 139 9.38 -6.01 15.29
CA HIS A 139 9.56 -5.64 16.69
C HIS A 139 9.41 -6.85 17.61
N TYR A 140 8.44 -7.73 17.34
CA TYR A 140 8.25 -8.97 18.09
C TYR A 140 9.54 -9.80 18.08
N LEU A 141 10.11 -10.04 16.89
CA LEU A 141 11.36 -10.81 16.74
C LEU A 141 12.52 -10.17 17.52
N MET A 142 12.66 -8.85 17.45
CA MET A 142 13.70 -8.11 18.18
C MET A 142 13.54 -8.29 19.70
N VAL A 143 12.32 -8.19 20.23
CA VAL A 143 12.07 -8.37 21.67
C VAL A 143 12.33 -9.82 22.08
N ASP A 144 11.85 -10.79 21.31
CA ASP A 144 12.08 -12.22 21.55
C ASP A 144 13.59 -12.54 21.56
N ASP A 145 14.38 -12.00 20.63
CA ASP A 145 15.84 -12.14 20.64
C ASP A 145 16.51 -11.54 21.89
N ILE A 146 16.08 -10.35 22.33
CA ILE A 146 16.59 -9.70 23.55
C ILE A 146 16.24 -10.53 24.79
N CYS A 147 14.98 -10.95 24.93
CA CYS A 147 14.49 -11.74 26.05
C CYS A 147 15.25 -13.06 26.17
N ARG A 148 15.45 -13.79 25.06
CA ARG A 148 16.28 -15.00 25.03
C ARG A 148 17.71 -14.75 25.46
N THR A 149 18.32 -13.66 24.96
CA THR A 149 19.71 -13.29 25.31
C THR A 149 19.87 -12.94 26.78
N LYS A 150 18.82 -12.40 27.42
CA LYS A 150 18.82 -11.95 28.81
C LYS A 150 18.16 -12.93 29.78
N ASN A 151 17.68 -14.08 29.29
CA ASN A 151 16.91 -15.06 30.04
C ASN A 151 15.69 -14.44 30.77
N ILE A 152 14.97 -13.56 30.05
CA ILE A 152 13.78 -12.87 30.54
C ILE A 152 12.55 -13.50 29.90
N ASP A 153 11.49 -13.70 30.68
CA ASP A 153 10.22 -14.22 30.17
C ASP A 153 9.61 -13.28 29.11
N THR A 154 9.23 -13.87 27.97
CA THR A 154 8.80 -13.18 26.75
C THR A 154 7.34 -12.74 26.79
N GLU A 155 6.50 -13.39 27.59
CA GLU A 155 5.04 -13.29 27.46
C GLU A 155 4.51 -11.91 27.90
N THR A 156 5.03 -11.37 28.99
CA THR A 156 4.58 -10.07 29.52
C THR A 156 5.25 -8.86 28.86
N ILE A 157 6.56 -8.96 28.55
CA ILE A 157 7.35 -7.82 28.04
C ILE A 157 7.16 -7.62 26.54
N GLY A 158 7.00 -8.71 25.78
CA GLY A 158 6.68 -8.66 24.35
C GLY A 158 5.39 -7.88 24.10
N MET A 159 4.33 -8.20 24.83
CA MET A 159 3.03 -7.54 24.70
C MET A 159 3.09 -6.04 25.04
N LEU A 160 3.73 -5.66 26.15
CA LEU A 160 3.83 -4.26 26.60
C LEU A 160 4.69 -3.40 25.66
N LEU A 161 5.81 -3.92 25.16
CA LEU A 161 6.66 -3.20 24.19
C LEU A 161 5.97 -3.05 22.84
N LEU A 162 5.19 -4.04 22.41
CA LEU A 162 4.41 -3.97 21.17
C LEU A 162 3.26 -2.97 21.29
N GLU A 163 2.52 -2.95 22.41
CA GLU A 163 1.53 -1.91 22.68
C GLU A 163 2.18 -0.52 22.67
N PHE A 164 3.33 -0.35 23.32
CA PHE A 164 4.06 0.92 23.33
C PHE A 164 4.50 1.36 21.93
N LEU A 165 5.06 0.46 21.10
CA LEU A 165 5.54 0.77 19.76
C LEU A 165 4.40 1.00 18.75
N VAL A 166 3.23 0.41 18.97
CA VAL A 166 2.01 0.66 18.18
C VAL A 166 1.37 2.01 18.56
N TYR A 167 1.40 2.38 19.84
CA TYR A 167 0.80 3.62 20.34
C TYR A 167 1.69 4.87 20.19
N ASN A 168 2.99 4.70 19.93
CA ASN A 168 3.94 5.78 19.68
C ASN A 168 4.45 5.80 18.21
N PRO A 169 3.65 6.26 17.24
CA PRO A 169 4.08 6.39 15.84
C PRO A 169 5.13 7.49 15.61
N ALA A 170 5.53 8.23 16.66
CA ALA A 170 6.46 9.34 16.54
C ALA A 170 7.91 8.85 16.41
N LYS A 171 8.53 9.20 15.27
CA LYS A 171 9.99 9.18 14.93
C LYS A 171 10.51 8.10 13.96
N ASN A 172 9.69 7.60 13.04
CA ASN A 172 10.23 7.12 11.76
C ASN A 172 10.09 8.25 10.72
N LYS A 173 10.99 9.24 10.82
CA LYS A 173 11.24 10.25 9.78
C LYS A 173 12.05 9.62 8.65
#